data_AF-A0A2E5ZHK7-F1
#
_entry.id   AF-A0A2E5ZHK7-F1
#
_cell.length_a   1.000
_cell.length_b   1.000
_cell.length_c   1.000
_cell.angle_alpha   90.00
_cell.angle_beta   90.00
_cell.angle_gamma   90.00
#
_symmetry.space_group_name_H-M   'P 1'
#
loop_
_entity.id
_entity.type
_entity.pdbx_description
1 polymer ?
#
loop_
_entity_poly.entity_id
_entity_poly.type
_entity_poly.pdbx_seq_one_letter_code
_entity_poly.pdbx_strand_id
1 'polypeptide(L)'
;MVEDPAYQDALRRCSAETGIAELRDELQESRTSLTPEQVHAENQQILAVADCLRGKGLDLDDPVQDETGVLNLRQTLMASEVDPRNDERARECLSEVGLARGASG
;
A
#
# COMPACT_ATOMS: atom_id res chain seq x y z
N MET A 1 -20.49 -31.17 -11.52
CA MET A 1 -19.79 -31.26 -10.23
C MET A 1 -18.47 -31.96 -10.50
N VAL A 2 -17.35 -31.23 -10.43
CA VAL A 2 -16.00 -31.74 -10.72
C VAL A 2 -15.47 -32.36 -9.44
N GLU A 3 -15.96 -33.55 -9.10
CA GLU A 3 -15.64 -34.25 -7.85
C GLU A 3 -15.09 -35.66 -8.08
N ASP A 4 -14.59 -35.95 -9.28
CA ASP A 4 -13.81 -37.17 -9.50
C ASP A 4 -12.35 -36.92 -9.05
N PRO A 5 -11.86 -37.59 -8.00
CA PRO A 5 -10.49 -37.41 -7.52
C PRO A 5 -9.44 -37.79 -8.56
N ALA A 6 -9.70 -38.76 -9.44
CA ALA A 6 -8.77 -39.13 -10.51
C ALA A 6 -8.62 -38.00 -11.54
N TYR A 7 -9.72 -37.30 -11.83
CA TYR A 7 -9.70 -36.14 -12.70
C TYR A 7 -8.94 -34.96 -12.09
N GLN A 8 -9.12 -34.70 -10.78
CA GLN A 8 -8.35 -33.65 -10.08
C GLN A 8 -6.84 -33.95 -10.05
N ASP A 9 -6.45 -35.21 -9.86
CA ASP A 9 -5.04 -35.60 -9.86
C ASP A 9 -4.40 -35.50 -11.24
N ALA A 10 -5.15 -35.82 -12.31
CA ALA A 10 -4.70 -35.60 -13.67
C ALA A 10 -4.46 -34.10 -13.94
N LEU A 11 -5.39 -33.23 -13.52
CA LEU A 11 -5.21 -31.78 -13.64
C LEU A 11 -3.99 -31.27 -12.87
N ARG A 12 -3.77 -31.77 -11.65
CA ARG A 12 -2.62 -31.38 -10.81
C ARG A 12 -1.30 -31.77 -11.46
N ARG A 13 -1.21 -32.98 -12.04
CA ARG A 13 -0.03 -33.45 -12.80
C ARG A 13 0.24 -32.59 -14.02
N CYS A 14 -0.76 -32.38 -14.88
CA CYS A 14 -0.60 -31.55 -16.06
C CYS A 14 -0.16 -30.12 -15.68
N SER A 15 -0.69 -29.59 -14.58
CA SER A 15 -0.29 -28.27 -14.09
C SER A 15 1.19 -28.22 -13.68
N ALA A 16 1.70 -29.26 -13.02
CA ALA A 16 3.11 -29.36 -12.63
C ALA A 16 4.04 -29.62 -13.81
N GLU A 17 3.62 -30.42 -14.80
CA GLU A 17 4.41 -30.69 -16.01
C GLU A 17 4.55 -29.46 -16.91
N THR A 18 3.52 -28.61 -16.96
CA THR A 18 3.48 -27.43 -17.83
C THR A 18 3.96 -26.14 -17.16
N GLY A 19 4.10 -26.14 -15.83
CA GLY A 19 4.46 -24.95 -15.05
C GLY A 19 3.39 -23.86 -15.02
N ILE A 20 2.15 -24.17 -15.44
CA ILE A 20 1.06 -23.18 -15.52
C ILE A 20 0.56 -22.73 -14.14
N ALA A 21 0.87 -23.49 -13.08
CA ALA A 21 0.60 -23.08 -11.70
C ALA A 21 1.55 -21.94 -11.29
N GLU A 22 2.87 -22.12 -11.42
CA GLU A 22 3.83 -21.07 -11.05
C GLU A 22 3.60 -19.78 -11.83
N LEU A 23 3.39 -19.86 -13.15
CA LEU A 23 3.09 -18.68 -13.97
C LEU A 23 1.82 -17.94 -13.52
N ARG A 24 0.83 -18.67 -13.00
CA ARG A 24 -0.41 -18.07 -12.50
C ARG A 24 -0.19 -17.38 -11.16
N ASP A 25 0.62 -17.98 -10.29
CA ASP A 25 1.00 -17.42 -8.99
C ASP A 25 1.85 -16.15 -9.17
N GLU A 26 2.86 -16.18 -10.05
CA GLU A 26 3.68 -15.00 -10.41
C GLU A 26 2.83 -13.87 -11.02
N LEU A 27 1.87 -14.21 -11.90
CA LEU A 27 0.95 -13.21 -12.46
C LEU A 27 0.02 -12.62 -11.39
N GLN A 28 -0.42 -13.44 -10.44
CA GLN A 28 -1.23 -12.97 -9.32
C GLN A 28 -0.42 -12.03 -8.43
N GLU A 29 0.82 -12.38 -8.10
CA GLU A 29 1.75 -11.56 -7.32
C GLU A 29 2.07 -10.24 -8.01
N SER A 30 2.32 -10.26 -9.33
CA SER A 30 2.52 -9.05 -10.14
C SER A 30 1.28 -8.15 -10.17
N ARG A 31 0.07 -8.71 -10.05
CA ARG A 31 -1.17 -7.92 -10.00
C ARG A 31 -1.44 -7.32 -8.64
N THR A 32 -0.90 -7.91 -7.57
CA THR A 32 -1.06 -7.42 -6.20
C THR A 32 0.08 -6.52 -5.75
N SER A 33 1.22 -6.54 -6.44
CA SER A 33 2.35 -5.65 -6.19
C SER A 33 2.12 -4.27 -6.82
N LEU A 34 2.56 -3.23 -6.12
CA LEU A 34 2.55 -1.86 -6.63
C LEU A 34 3.67 -1.66 -7.65
N THR A 35 3.41 -0.89 -8.71
CA THR A 35 4.48 -0.47 -9.63
C THR A 35 5.38 0.58 -8.96
N PRO A 36 6.64 0.75 -9.40
CA PRO A 36 7.53 1.78 -8.87
C PRO A 36 6.93 3.20 -8.91
N GLU A 37 6.17 3.52 -9.97
CA GLU A 37 5.49 4.81 -10.11
C GLU A 37 4.35 4.98 -9.11
N GLN A 38 3.61 3.90 -8.81
CA GLN A 38 2.55 3.91 -7.80
C GLN A 38 3.15 4.10 -6.40
N VAL A 39 4.21 3.36 -6.07
CA VAL A 39 4.94 3.53 -4.81
C VAL A 39 5.47 4.96 -4.68
N HIS A 40 6.06 5.51 -5.74
CA HIS A 40 6.53 6.90 -5.73
C HIS A 40 5.39 7.88 -5.50
N ALA A 41 4.27 7.74 -6.20
CA ALA A 41 3.11 8.63 -6.06
C ALA A 41 2.49 8.58 -4.65
N GLU A 42 2.38 7.39 -4.05
CA GLU A 42 1.91 7.25 -2.67
C GLU A 42 2.90 7.89 -1.68
N ASN A 43 4.19 7.61 -1.83
CA ASN A 43 5.24 8.17 -0.97
C ASN A 43 5.24 9.70 -1.00
N GLN A 44 5.07 10.31 -2.17
CA GLN A 44 4.98 11.78 -2.27
C GLN A 44 3.80 12.36 -1.49
N GLN A 45 2.66 11.67 -1.45
CA GLN A 45 1.50 12.11 -0.67
C GLN A 45 1.75 11.97 0.83
N ILE A 46 2.36 10.88 1.25
CA ILE A 46 2.72 10.65 2.65
C ILE A 46 3.72 11.72 3.13
N LEU A 47 4.73 12.03 2.32
CA LEU A 47 5.68 13.11 2.61
C LEU A 47 4.99 14.47 2.67
N ALA A 48 4.06 14.76 1.76
CA ALA A 48 3.29 16.01 1.80
C ALA A 48 2.47 16.17 3.10
N VAL A 49 1.88 15.07 3.61
CA VAL A 49 1.18 15.10 4.91
C VAL A 49 2.19 15.32 6.05
N ALA A 50 3.32 14.61 6.05
CA ALA A 50 4.34 14.76 7.08
C ALA A 50 4.91 16.19 7.13
N ASP A 51 5.19 16.79 5.97
CA ASP A 51 5.69 18.16 5.87
C ASP A 51 4.65 19.19 6.33
N CYS A 52 3.38 19.00 5.98
CA CYS A 52 2.30 19.84 6.50
C CYS A 52 2.24 19.81 8.04
N LEU A 53 2.36 18.62 8.63
CA LEU A 53 2.31 18.46 10.09
C LEU A 53 3.51 19.12 10.77
N ARG A 54 4.72 18.94 10.23
CA ARG A 54 5.93 19.65 10.69
C ARG A 54 5.78 21.16 10.58
N GLY A 55 5.21 21.65 9.47
CA GLY A 55 4.89 23.06 9.28
C GLY A 55 3.91 23.62 10.32
N LYS A 56 3.06 22.78 10.89
CA LYS A 56 2.14 23.10 12.00
C LYS A 56 2.74 22.82 13.40
N GLY A 57 4.05 22.60 13.47
CA GLY A 57 4.81 22.48 14.72
C GLY A 57 4.75 21.10 15.38
N LEU A 58 4.39 20.04 14.66
CA LEU A 58 4.52 18.67 15.13
C LEU A 58 5.95 18.16 14.93
N ASP A 59 6.52 17.57 15.98
CA ASP A 59 7.80 16.88 15.90
C ASP A 59 7.58 15.45 15.39
N LEU A 60 7.76 15.25 14.10
CA LEU A 60 7.56 14.00 13.38
C LEU A 60 8.83 13.61 12.67
N ASP A 61 9.35 12.44 13.03
CA ASP A 61 10.41 11.76 12.29
C ASP A 61 9.98 11.47 10.84
N ASP A 62 10.94 11.12 9.98
CA ASP A 62 10.62 10.66 8.63
C ASP A 62 9.91 9.31 8.68
N PRO A 63 8.82 9.12 7.90
CA PRO A 63 8.20 7.82 7.76
C PRO A 63 9.15 6.84 7.09
N VAL A 64 9.06 5.57 7.49
CA VAL A 64 9.91 4.49 6.98
C VAL A 64 9.09 3.61 6.04
N GLN A 65 9.73 3.09 4.99
CA GLN A 65 9.09 2.19 4.03
C GLN A 65 8.75 0.84 4.66
N ASP A 66 7.61 0.28 4.27
CA ASP A 66 7.23 -1.10 4.56
C ASP A 66 7.76 -2.08 3.50
N GLU A 67 7.34 -3.34 3.58
CA GLU A 67 7.71 -4.42 2.67
C GLU A 67 7.31 -4.18 1.20
N THR A 68 6.36 -3.26 0.96
CA THR A 68 5.92 -2.87 -0.39
C THR A 68 6.70 -1.67 -0.93
N GLY A 69 7.55 -1.04 -0.11
CA GLY A 69 8.25 0.20 -0.44
C GLY A 69 7.45 1.46 -0.17
N VAL A 70 6.22 1.34 0.36
CA VAL A 70 5.36 2.48 0.70
C VAL A 70 5.71 2.99 2.10
N LEU A 71 5.75 4.31 2.28
CA LEU A 71 6.04 4.96 3.55
C LEU A 71 4.89 4.75 4.57
N ASN A 72 5.21 4.34 5.79
CA ASN A 72 4.21 4.07 6.81
C ASN A 72 3.95 5.31 7.69
N LEU A 73 3.08 6.21 7.21
CA LEU A 73 2.69 7.41 7.97
C LEU A 73 2.04 7.07 9.32
N ARG A 74 1.26 6.00 9.39
CA ARG A 74 0.55 5.60 10.61
C ARG A 74 1.53 5.29 11.73
N GLN A 75 2.62 4.58 11.42
CA GLN A 75 3.65 4.25 12.39
C GLN A 75 4.33 5.51 12.93
N THR A 76 4.66 6.46 12.07
CA THR A 76 5.26 7.75 12.48
C THR A 76 4.34 8.55 13.39
N LEU A 77 3.05 8.67 13.04
CA LEU A 77 2.08 9.37 13.89
C LEU A 77 1.94 8.71 15.26
N MET A 78 1.92 7.37 15.32
CA MET A 78 1.88 6.65 16.59
C MET A 78 3.14 6.85 17.42
N ALA A 79 4.33 6.88 16.80
CA ALA A 79 5.59 7.14 17.49
C ALA A 79 5.66 8.54 18.10
N SER A 80 5.07 9.53 17.44
CA SER A 80 4.95 10.91 17.92
C SER A 80 3.69 11.17 18.77
N GLU A 81 2.97 10.12 19.18
CA GLU A 81 1.74 10.21 20.00
C GLU A 81 0.63 11.08 19.39
N VAL A 82 0.58 11.18 18.05
CA VAL A 82 -0.42 11.95 17.30
C VAL A 82 -1.57 11.04 16.90
N ASP A 83 -2.77 11.30 17.44
CA ASP A 83 -4.00 10.68 16.97
C ASP A 83 -4.69 11.57 15.91
N PRO A 84 -4.73 11.18 14.64
CA PRO A 84 -5.34 11.98 13.57
C PRO A 84 -6.85 12.20 13.72
N ARG A 85 -7.53 11.49 14.63
CA ARG A 85 -8.95 11.76 14.93
C ARG A 85 -9.11 12.94 15.89
N ASN A 86 -8.16 13.10 16.81
CA ASN A 86 -8.24 14.06 17.90
C ASN A 86 -7.37 15.30 17.65
N ASP A 87 -6.32 15.21 16.84
CA ASP A 87 -5.47 16.34 16.47
C ASP A 87 -6.03 17.08 15.24
N GLU A 88 -6.33 18.37 15.40
CA GLU A 88 -6.88 19.21 14.34
C GLU A 88 -5.91 19.43 13.18
N ARG A 89 -4.61 19.59 13.48
CA ARG A 89 -3.56 19.76 12.46
C ARG A 89 -3.47 18.51 11.60
N ALA A 90 -3.55 17.33 12.24
CA ALA A 90 -3.59 16.05 11.55
C ALA A 90 -4.80 15.92 10.63
N ARG A 91 -6.00 16.28 11.09
CA ARG A 91 -7.21 16.28 10.25
C ARG A 91 -7.08 17.21 9.06
N GLU A 92 -6.62 18.44 9.29
CA GLU A 92 -6.38 19.44 8.24
C GLU A 92 -5.41 18.91 7.19
N CYS A 93 -4.19 18.52 7.57
CA CYS A 93 -3.17 18.06 6.64
C CYS A 93 -3.60 16.82 5.84
N LEU A 94 -4.25 15.84 6.49
CA LEU A 94 -4.78 14.66 5.81
C LEU A 94 -5.87 15.04 4.81
N SER A 95 -6.74 16.00 5.15
CA SER A 95 -7.78 16.49 4.25
C SER A 95 -7.22 17.35 3.12
N GLU A 96 -6.25 18.22 3.34
CA GLU A 96 -5.64 19.06 2.31
C GLU A 96 -4.96 18.22 1.23
N VAL A 97 -4.16 17.22 1.64
CA VAL A 97 -3.50 16.30 0.71
C VAL A 97 -4.52 15.36 0.05
N GLY A 98 -5.57 14.95 0.77
CA GLY A 98 -6.69 14.20 0.20
C GLY A 98 -7.52 14.99 -0.82
N LEU A 99 -7.73 16.30 -0.60
CA LEU A 99 -8.41 17.22 -1.51
C LEU A 99 -7.57 17.56 -2.75
N ALA A 100 -6.24 17.48 -2.67
CA ALA A 100 -5.36 17.61 -3.83
C ALA A 100 -5.62 16.54 -4.91
N ARG A 101 -6.22 15.38 -4.56
CA ARG A 101 -6.64 14.35 -5.53
C ARG A 101 -7.95 14.69 -6.27
N GLY A 102 -8.70 15.69 -5.82
CA GLY A 102 -9.99 16.10 -6.40
C GLY A 102 -9.95 17.37 -7.26
N ALA A 103 -8.82 18.09 -7.29
CA ALA A 103 -8.66 19.35 -8.02
C ALA A 103 -8.01 19.19 -9.41
N SER A 104 -7.92 17.96 -9.91
CA SER A 104 -7.38 17.61 -11.22
C SER A 104 -8.34 16.69 -12.00
N GLY A 105 -9.61 17.13 -12.09
CA GLY A 105 -10.66 16.55 -12.94
C GLY A 105 -11.32 17.64 -13.78
#